data_AF-A0A6C0TS73-F1
#
_entry.id   AF-A0A6C0TS73-F1
#
_cell.length_a   1.000
_cell.length_b   1.000
_cell.length_c   1.000
_cell.angle_alpha   90.00
_cell.angle_beta   90.00
_cell.angle_gamma   90.00
#
_symmetry.space_group_name_H-M   'P 1'
#
loop_
_entity.id
_entity.type
_entity.pdbx_description
1 polymer ?
#
loop_
_entity_poly.entity_id
_entity_poly.type
_entity_poly.pdbx_seq_one_letter_code
_entity_poly.pdbx_strand_id
1 'polypeptide(L)'
;MTATTQGKKSSRVPTPLHLLQTLTRTLNEQLGEACQQAEHDAVKALEKLERQKAKLDDKLTEAREKLAARQSGEEHKSVNKAQSRVDELEAALVELSEARNSADAYVKQLRLDIRQTLRLAKGFERIDGQVSQAIEKRDNPDQAPPPRPRSGPRRGRSKNPAKKPASATTNA
;
A
#
# COMPACT_ATOMS: atom_id res chain seq x y z
N MET A 1 -24.51 -25.03 47.81
CA MET A 1 -23.15 -24.46 47.85
C MET A 1 -22.45 -24.80 46.55
N THR A 2 -22.33 -23.85 45.64
CA THR A 2 -21.46 -23.97 44.45
C THR A 2 -20.84 -22.60 44.21
N ALA A 3 -19.59 -22.46 44.63
CA ALA A 3 -18.81 -21.24 44.52
C ALA A 3 -18.40 -21.03 43.07
N THR A 4 -18.91 -19.97 42.45
CA THR A 4 -18.40 -19.45 41.18
C THR A 4 -17.06 -18.76 41.46
N THR A 5 -15.96 -19.46 41.23
CA THR A 5 -14.62 -18.86 41.23
C THR A 5 -14.48 -18.02 39.95
N GLN A 6 -14.97 -16.78 39.99
CA GLN A 6 -14.54 -15.75 39.04
C GLN A 6 -13.06 -15.49 39.30
N GLY A 7 -12.21 -16.07 38.45
CA GLY A 7 -10.80 -15.74 38.39
C GLY A 7 -10.66 -14.24 38.22
N LYS A 8 -10.09 -13.59 39.24
CA LYS A 8 -9.76 -12.16 39.28
C LYS A 8 -9.01 -11.79 38.00
N LYS A 9 -9.69 -11.14 37.04
CA LYS A 9 -9.03 -10.34 36.00
C LYS A 9 -8.38 -9.18 36.74
N SER A 10 -7.12 -9.37 37.12
CA SER A 10 -6.35 -8.36 37.82
C SER A 10 -6.37 -7.09 36.98
N SER A 11 -6.64 -5.97 37.63
CA SER A 11 -6.34 -4.63 37.14
C SER A 11 -4.82 -4.50 37.01
N ARG A 12 -4.25 -5.24 36.07
CA ARG A 12 -2.82 -5.23 35.77
C ARG A 12 -2.59 -4.00 34.93
N VAL A 13 -1.77 -3.08 35.43
CA VAL A 13 -1.20 -1.98 34.63
C VAL A 13 -0.73 -2.59 33.29
N PRO A 14 -1.12 -2.03 32.13
CA PRO A 14 -0.79 -2.59 30.84
C PRO A 14 0.72 -2.75 30.75
N THR A 15 1.18 -4.01 30.73
CA THR A 15 2.60 -4.30 30.58
C THR A 15 3.07 -3.74 29.24
N PRO A 16 4.30 -3.25 29.11
CA PRO A 16 4.81 -2.70 27.86
C PRO A 16 4.62 -3.61 26.63
N LEU A 17 4.67 -4.94 26.81
CA LEU A 17 4.41 -5.92 25.74
C LEU A 17 2.96 -5.87 25.19
N HIS A 18 1.96 -5.80 26.08
CA HIS A 18 0.56 -5.69 25.66
C HIS A 18 0.28 -4.35 24.98
N LEU A 19 0.90 -3.26 25.47
CA LEU A 19 0.78 -1.96 24.81
C LEU A 19 1.36 -2.00 23.39
N LEU A 20 2.55 -2.58 23.23
CA LEU A 20 3.17 -2.75 21.91
C LEU A 20 2.30 -3.60 20.98
N GLN A 21 1.66 -4.65 21.48
CA GLN A 21 0.72 -5.48 20.71
C GLN A 21 -0.46 -4.65 20.19
N THR A 22 -1.13 -3.92 21.08
CA THR A 22 -2.26 -3.06 20.73
C THR A 22 -1.84 -2.00 19.71
N LEU A 23 -0.74 -1.29 19.96
CA LEU A 23 -0.24 -0.25 19.05
C LEU A 23 0.10 -0.82 17.67
N THR A 24 0.74 -1.99 17.61
CA THR A 24 1.11 -2.64 16.35
C THR A 24 -0.13 -3.00 15.53
N ARG A 25 -1.16 -3.56 16.18
CA ARG A 25 -2.43 -3.92 15.53
C ARG A 25 -3.18 -2.71 15.03
N THR A 26 -3.42 -1.73 15.91
CA THR A 26 -4.14 -0.50 15.55
C THR A 26 -3.42 0.26 14.44
N LEU A 27 -2.09 0.36 14.47
CA LEU A 27 -1.34 1.03 13.42
C LEU A 27 -1.44 0.29 12.08
N ASN A 28 -1.39 -1.05 12.08
CA ASN A 28 -1.53 -1.84 10.87
C ASN A 28 -2.94 -1.70 10.25
N GLU A 29 -3.97 -1.74 11.08
CA GLU A 29 -5.37 -1.51 10.68
C GLU A 29 -5.57 -0.11 10.09
N GLN A 30 -5.17 0.93 10.84
CA GLN A 30 -5.29 2.32 10.40
C GLN A 30 -4.49 2.61 9.13
N LEU A 31 -3.32 2.00 8.97
CA LEU A 31 -2.54 2.14 7.75
C LEU A 31 -3.24 1.52 6.54
N GLY A 32 -3.84 0.34 6.72
CA GLY A 32 -4.63 -0.32 5.68
C GLY A 32 -5.85 0.51 5.26
N GLU A 33 -6.62 1.00 6.22
CA GLU A 33 -7.78 1.87 5.99
C GLU A 33 -7.37 3.18 5.30
N ALA A 34 -6.30 3.84 5.77
CA ALA A 34 -5.81 5.07 5.17
C ALA A 34 -5.35 4.86 3.72
N CYS A 35 -4.70 3.73 3.40
CA CYS A 35 -4.32 3.40 2.03
C CYS A 35 -5.54 3.20 1.12
N GLN A 36 -6.54 2.45 1.58
CA GLN A 36 -7.78 2.23 0.83
C GLN A 36 -8.55 3.54 0.60
N GLN A 37 -8.65 4.37 1.64
CA GLN A 37 -9.30 5.66 1.57
C GLN A 37 -8.59 6.61 0.60
N ALA A 38 -7.26 6.67 0.65
CA ALA A 38 -6.46 7.48 -0.27
C ALA A 38 -6.66 7.06 -1.73
N GLU A 39 -6.71 5.75 -2.02
CA GLU A 39 -7.01 5.27 -3.37
C GLU A 39 -8.42 5.62 -3.81
N HIS A 40 -9.42 5.41 -2.95
CA HIS A 40 -10.81 5.75 -3.23
C HIS A 40 -10.98 7.25 -3.53
N ASP A 41 -10.38 8.13 -2.73
CA ASP A 41 -10.50 9.57 -2.91
C ASP A 41 -9.81 10.04 -4.18
N ALA A 42 -8.68 9.44 -4.55
CA ALA A 42 -8.00 9.70 -5.81
C ALA A 42 -8.86 9.29 -7.03
N VAL A 43 -9.49 8.12 -6.99
CA VAL A 43 -10.42 7.67 -8.05
C VAL A 43 -11.63 8.58 -8.14
N LYS A 44 -12.21 8.95 -7.00
CA LYS A 44 -13.35 9.88 -6.94
C LYS A 44 -12.99 11.27 -7.51
N ALA A 45 -11.75 11.71 -7.35
CA ALA A 45 -11.28 12.94 -7.98
C ALA A 45 -11.22 12.82 -9.51
N LEU A 46 -10.78 11.68 -10.05
CA LEU A 46 -10.80 11.41 -11.49
C LEU A 46 -12.23 11.41 -12.04
N GLU A 47 -13.17 10.74 -11.37
CA GLU A 47 -14.58 10.74 -11.78
C GLU A 47 -15.17 12.15 -11.86
N LYS A 48 -14.75 13.07 -10.97
CA LYS A 48 -15.18 14.47 -11.04
C LYS A 48 -14.66 15.16 -12.30
N LEU A 49 -13.40 14.94 -12.67
CA LEU A 49 -12.81 15.49 -13.89
C LEU A 49 -13.50 14.92 -15.14
N GLU A 50 -13.83 13.62 -15.13
CA GLU A 50 -14.58 12.99 -16.22
C GLU A 50 -15.99 13.58 -16.39
N ARG A 51 -16.70 13.81 -15.28
CA ARG A 51 -18.01 14.48 -15.30
C ARG A 51 -17.92 15.92 -15.77
N GLN A 52 -16.85 16.65 -15.40
CA GLN A 52 -16.61 18.00 -15.90
C GLN A 52 -16.35 18.00 -17.41
N LYS A 53 -15.62 17.00 -17.91
CA LYS A 53 -15.33 16.85 -19.33
C LYS A 53 -16.60 16.56 -20.12
N ALA A 54 -17.40 15.59 -19.69
CA ALA A 54 -18.69 15.28 -20.32
C ALA A 54 -19.60 16.53 -20.41
N LYS A 55 -19.69 17.31 -19.31
CA LYS A 55 -20.46 18.56 -19.31
C LYS A 55 -19.92 19.64 -20.24
N LEU A 56 -18.61 19.70 -20.45
CA LEU A 56 -18.01 20.64 -21.41
C LEU A 56 -18.23 20.17 -22.84
N ASP A 57 -18.08 18.88 -23.10
CA ASP A 57 -18.38 18.27 -24.40
C ASP A 57 -19.83 18.53 -24.81
N ASP A 58 -20.81 18.32 -23.91
CA ASP A 58 -22.24 18.60 -24.14
C ASP A 58 -22.50 20.10 -24.44
N LYS A 59 -21.81 21.00 -23.74
CA LYS A 59 -21.93 22.45 -23.99
C LYS A 59 -21.34 22.85 -25.32
N LEU A 60 -20.26 22.18 -25.71
CA LEU A 60 -19.56 22.45 -26.95
C LEU A 60 -20.35 21.92 -28.15
N THR A 61 -21.02 20.77 -28.04
CA THR A 61 -21.95 20.32 -29.09
C THR A 61 -23.10 21.31 -29.26
N GLU A 62 -23.73 21.75 -28.17
CA GLU A 62 -24.79 22.78 -28.22
C GLU A 62 -24.29 24.11 -28.80
N ALA A 63 -23.07 24.54 -28.45
CA ALA A 63 -22.47 25.76 -28.99
C ALA A 63 -22.19 25.64 -30.50
N ARG A 64 -21.73 24.47 -30.97
CA ARG A 64 -21.50 24.18 -32.39
C ARG A 64 -22.80 24.14 -33.18
N GLU A 65 -23.86 23.57 -32.64
CA GLU A 65 -25.20 23.59 -33.25
C GLU A 65 -25.72 25.03 -33.41
N LYS A 66 -25.58 25.86 -32.37
CA LYS A 66 -25.95 27.29 -32.42
C LYS A 66 -25.10 28.08 -33.42
N LEU A 67 -23.82 27.76 -33.52
CA LEU A 67 -22.93 28.35 -34.52
C LEU A 67 -23.40 28.00 -35.94
N ALA A 68 -23.70 26.73 -36.19
CA ALA A 68 -24.20 26.27 -37.48
C ALA A 68 -25.52 26.96 -37.87
N ALA A 69 -26.48 27.09 -36.94
CA ALA A 69 -27.76 27.78 -37.17
C ALA A 69 -27.59 29.28 -37.48
N ARG A 70 -26.60 29.95 -36.88
CA ARG A 70 -26.27 31.35 -37.21
C ARG A 70 -25.60 31.48 -38.57
N GLN A 71 -24.75 30.53 -38.93
CA GLN A 71 -24.06 30.51 -40.22
C GLN A 71 -25.03 30.19 -41.38
N SER A 72 -26.05 29.36 -41.15
CA SER A 72 -27.11 29.09 -42.13
C SER A 72 -28.13 30.23 -42.28
N GLY A 73 -28.07 31.25 -41.42
CA GLY A 73 -28.98 32.39 -41.43
C GLY A 73 -30.33 32.13 -40.74
N GLU A 74 -30.51 30.99 -40.08
CA GLU A 74 -31.71 30.66 -39.29
C GLU A 74 -31.81 31.51 -38.01
N GLU A 75 -30.67 31.99 -37.48
CA GLU A 75 -30.62 32.94 -36.36
C GLU A 75 -29.94 34.25 -36.78
N HIS A 76 -30.62 35.40 -36.65
CA HIS A 76 -30.08 36.72 -36.99
C HIS A 76 -29.10 37.31 -35.94
N LYS A 77 -28.50 36.47 -35.09
CA LYS A 77 -27.52 36.89 -34.06
C LYS A 77 -26.09 36.86 -34.61
N SER A 78 -25.17 37.53 -33.91
CA SER A 78 -23.74 37.57 -34.31
C SER A 78 -23.10 36.17 -34.37
N VAL A 79 -22.57 35.81 -35.55
CA VAL A 79 -21.76 34.60 -35.80
C VAL A 79 -20.43 34.67 -35.05
N ASN A 80 -19.72 35.80 -35.09
CA ASN A 80 -18.42 35.97 -34.41
C ASN A 80 -18.51 35.69 -32.91
N LYS A 81 -19.62 36.09 -32.26
CA LYS A 81 -19.84 35.81 -30.84
C LYS A 81 -20.09 34.32 -30.57
N ALA A 82 -20.73 33.61 -31.48
CA ALA A 82 -20.88 32.15 -31.35
C ALA A 82 -19.54 31.43 -31.57
N GLN A 83 -18.73 31.88 -32.52
CA GLN A 83 -17.41 31.31 -32.78
C GLN A 83 -16.50 31.47 -31.57
N SER A 84 -16.41 32.70 -31.03
CA SER A 84 -15.66 32.97 -29.80
C SER A 84 -16.07 32.06 -28.64
N ARG A 85 -17.37 31.71 -28.55
CA ARG A 85 -17.85 30.81 -27.50
C ARG A 85 -17.42 29.36 -27.71
N VAL A 86 -17.38 28.90 -28.96
CA VAL A 86 -16.84 27.58 -29.31
C VAL A 86 -15.35 27.54 -28.99
N ASP A 87 -14.59 28.55 -29.40
CA ASP A 87 -13.14 28.64 -29.17
C ASP A 87 -12.81 28.63 -27.66
N GLU A 88 -13.58 29.36 -26.84
CA GLU A 88 -13.46 29.34 -25.36
C GLU A 88 -13.69 27.94 -24.77
N LEU A 89 -14.70 27.21 -25.26
CA LEU A 89 -15.03 25.87 -24.77
C LEU A 89 -13.99 24.83 -25.20
N GLU A 90 -13.44 24.96 -26.41
CA GLU A 90 -12.35 24.12 -26.91
C GLU A 90 -11.07 24.34 -26.10
N ALA A 91 -10.72 25.59 -25.81
CA ALA A 91 -9.58 25.91 -24.94
C ALA A 91 -9.75 25.32 -23.53
N ALA A 92 -10.95 25.44 -22.94
CA ALA A 92 -11.26 24.85 -21.64
C ALA A 92 -11.18 23.32 -21.62
N LEU A 93 -11.53 22.65 -22.73
CA LEU A 93 -11.37 21.20 -22.85
C LEU A 93 -9.92 20.77 -22.91
N VAL A 94 -9.05 21.54 -23.57
CA VAL A 94 -7.60 21.28 -23.61
C VAL A 94 -7.04 21.37 -22.19
N GLU A 95 -7.31 22.45 -21.47
CA GLU A 95 -6.88 22.63 -20.08
C GLU A 95 -7.37 21.50 -19.18
N LEU A 96 -8.64 21.13 -19.29
CA LEU A 96 -9.21 20.03 -18.50
C LEU A 96 -8.58 18.67 -18.85
N SER A 97 -8.21 18.46 -20.12
CA SER A 97 -7.53 17.24 -20.55
C SER A 97 -6.11 17.12 -19.97
N GLU A 98 -5.38 18.23 -19.88
CA GLU A 98 -4.06 18.29 -19.24
C GLU A 98 -4.15 18.05 -17.73
N ALA A 99 -5.15 18.66 -17.08
CA ALA A 99 -5.43 18.42 -15.66
C ALA A 99 -5.77 16.93 -15.40
N ARG A 100 -6.57 16.31 -16.26
CA ARG A 100 -6.87 14.87 -16.19
C ARG A 100 -5.63 14.01 -16.35
N ASN A 101 -4.80 14.28 -17.35
CA ASN A 101 -3.57 13.51 -17.59
C ASN A 101 -2.63 13.58 -16.37
N SER A 102 -2.51 14.77 -15.77
CA SER A 102 -1.72 14.99 -14.56
C SER A 102 -2.30 14.23 -13.36
N ALA A 103 -3.62 14.23 -13.19
CA ALA A 103 -4.30 13.47 -12.15
C ALA A 103 -4.13 11.95 -12.35
N ASP A 104 -4.26 11.44 -13.59
CA ASP A 104 -4.05 10.03 -13.91
C ASP A 104 -2.62 9.58 -13.59
N ALA A 105 -1.62 10.43 -13.89
CA ALA A 105 -0.23 10.18 -13.52
C ALA A 105 -0.06 10.12 -11.99
N TYR A 106 -0.67 11.06 -11.26
CA TYR A 106 -0.65 11.06 -9.80
C TYR A 106 -1.29 9.80 -9.20
N VAL A 107 -2.46 9.36 -9.70
CA VAL A 107 -3.13 8.13 -9.21
C VAL A 107 -2.25 6.89 -9.44
N LYS A 108 -1.56 6.80 -10.58
CA LYS A 108 -0.62 5.70 -10.85
C LYS A 108 0.53 5.69 -9.84
N GLN A 109 1.10 6.85 -9.55
CA GLN A 109 2.18 6.98 -8.56
C GLN A 109 1.66 6.63 -7.15
N LEU A 110 0.51 7.17 -6.75
CA LEU A 110 -0.11 6.89 -5.46
C LEU A 110 -0.34 5.38 -5.27
N ARG A 111 -0.80 4.66 -6.30
CA ARG A 111 -0.96 3.20 -6.24
C ARG A 111 0.36 2.44 -6.12
N LEU A 112 1.45 2.96 -6.68
CA LEU A 112 2.78 2.38 -6.46
C LEU A 112 3.21 2.58 -5.01
N ASP A 113 3.03 3.80 -4.49
CA ASP A 113 3.40 4.17 -3.12
C ASP A 113 2.58 3.39 -2.09
N ILE A 114 1.26 3.21 -2.31
CA ILE A 114 0.39 2.36 -1.47
C ILE A 114 0.91 0.92 -1.46
N ARG A 115 1.21 0.33 -2.62
CA ARG A 115 1.75 -1.05 -2.68
C ARG A 115 3.08 -1.18 -1.95
N GLN A 116 3.97 -0.19 -2.09
CA GLN A 116 5.24 -0.16 -1.38
C GLN A 116 5.02 -0.04 0.13
N THR A 117 4.12 0.85 0.54
CA THR A 117 3.75 1.07 1.95
C THR A 117 3.21 -0.21 2.58
N LEU A 118 2.25 -0.87 1.95
CA LEU A 118 1.68 -2.13 2.44
C LEU A 118 2.71 -3.27 2.44
N ARG A 119 3.67 -3.27 1.51
CA ARG A 119 4.79 -4.23 1.54
C ARG A 119 5.68 -4.03 2.77
N LEU A 120 5.99 -2.78 3.12
CA LEU A 120 6.76 -2.45 4.32
C LEU A 120 5.96 -2.77 5.60
N ALA A 121 4.64 -2.52 5.58
CA ALA A 121 3.72 -2.77 6.69
C ALA A 121 3.63 -4.25 7.11
N LYS A 122 3.98 -5.20 6.24
CA LYS A 122 4.12 -6.63 6.61
C LYS A 122 5.09 -6.86 7.78
N GLY A 123 5.97 -5.89 8.07
CA GLY A 123 6.78 -5.89 9.28
C GLY A 123 5.95 -5.87 10.57
N PHE A 124 4.79 -5.22 10.58
CA PHE A 124 3.90 -5.15 11.74
C PHE A 124 3.33 -6.53 12.12
N GLU A 125 2.96 -7.36 11.14
CA GLU A 125 2.54 -8.74 11.41
C GLU A 125 3.64 -9.57 12.09
N ARG A 126 4.90 -9.36 11.68
CA ARG A 126 6.05 -10.02 12.31
C ARG A 126 6.25 -9.54 13.75
N ILE A 127 6.12 -8.24 13.99
CA ILE A 127 6.21 -7.66 15.33
C ILE A 127 5.08 -8.19 16.21
N ASP A 128 3.83 -8.22 15.72
CA ASP A 128 2.70 -8.77 16.46
C ASP A 128 2.92 -10.24 16.85
N GLY A 129 3.47 -11.05 15.93
CA GLY A 129 3.84 -12.44 16.21
C GLY A 129 4.94 -12.57 17.26
N GLN A 130 6.00 -11.75 17.19
CA GLN A 130 7.07 -11.73 18.18
C GLN A 130 6.58 -11.30 19.56
N VAL A 131 5.72 -10.28 19.60
CA VAL A 131 5.12 -9.77 20.83
C VAL A 131 4.18 -10.80 21.45
N SER A 132 3.36 -11.48 20.64
CA SER A 132 2.49 -12.57 21.10
C SER A 132 3.30 -13.71 21.72
N GLN A 133 4.38 -14.15 21.07
CA GLN A 133 5.29 -15.16 21.63
C GLN A 133 5.97 -14.70 22.93
N ALA A 134 6.35 -13.43 23.03
CA ALA A 134 6.95 -12.88 24.24
C ALA A 134 5.94 -12.82 25.41
N ILE A 135 4.68 -12.49 25.13
CA ILE A 135 3.58 -12.52 26.10
C ILE A 135 3.34 -13.96 26.57
N GLU A 136 3.24 -14.92 25.65
CA GLU A 136 3.06 -16.34 25.98
C GLU A 136 4.19 -16.89 26.86
N LYS A 137 5.45 -16.62 26.50
CA LYS A 137 6.62 -17.02 27.31
C LYS A 137 6.60 -16.42 28.71
N ARG A 138 6.12 -15.18 28.85
CA ARG A 138 5.98 -14.50 30.14
C ARG A 138 4.87 -15.13 30.98
N ASP A 139 3.72 -15.41 30.36
CA ASP A 139 2.54 -15.88 31.07
C ASP A 139 2.59 -17.38 31.37
N ASN A 140 3.36 -18.16 30.59
CA ASN A 140 3.57 -19.60 30.75
C ASN A 140 5.06 -19.99 30.82
N PRO A 141 5.78 -19.65 31.90
CA PRO A 141 7.22 -19.92 32.03
C PRO A 141 7.57 -21.43 32.11
N ASP A 142 6.64 -22.29 32.54
CA ASP A 142 6.87 -23.73 32.73
C ASP A 142 6.78 -24.56 31.43
N GLN A 143 6.46 -23.95 30.29
CA GLN A 143 6.54 -24.58 28.96
C GLN A 143 7.89 -24.35 28.27
N ALA A 144 8.94 -24.01 29.04
CA ALA A 144 10.29 -23.98 28.50
C ALA A 144 10.67 -25.39 28.00
N PRO A 145 11.13 -25.55 26.75
CA PRO A 145 11.55 -26.86 26.26
C PRO A 145 12.64 -27.41 27.19
N PRO A 146 12.60 -28.70 27.56
CA PRO A 146 13.59 -29.28 28.44
C PRO A 146 14.99 -29.04 27.86
N PRO A 147 16.01 -28.77 28.70
CA PRO A 147 17.35 -28.51 28.22
C PRO A 147 17.78 -29.69 27.33
N ARG A 148 17.98 -29.41 26.03
CA ARG A 148 18.51 -30.42 25.12
C ARG A 148 19.85 -30.89 25.70
N PRO A 149 20.09 -32.20 25.84
CA PRO A 149 21.37 -32.68 26.33
C PRO A 149 22.46 -32.14 25.41
N ARG A 150 23.42 -31.40 25.99
CA ARG A 150 24.61 -30.95 25.27
C ARG A 150 25.29 -32.21 24.75
N SER A 151 25.29 -32.43 23.43
CA SER A 151 26.11 -33.48 22.84
C SER A 151 27.56 -33.15 23.20
N GLY A 152 28.18 -34.01 24.01
CA GLY A 152 29.58 -33.87 24.41
C GLY A 152 30.53 -33.77 23.20
N PRO A 153 31.79 -33.37 23.43
CA PRO A 153 32.72 -33.05 22.36
C PRO A 153 32.91 -34.27 21.46
N ARG A 154 32.64 -34.10 20.16
CA ARG A 154 32.91 -35.10 19.11
C ARG A 154 34.40 -35.44 19.13
N ARG A 155 34.74 -36.58 19.72
CA ARG A 155 36.05 -37.23 19.57
C ARG A 155 36.32 -37.50 18.09
N GLY A 156 37.57 -37.23 17.71
CA GLY A 156 38.03 -37.09 16.34
C GLY A 156 37.85 -38.32 15.48
N ARG A 157 37.59 -38.05 14.19
CA ARG A 157 37.65 -39.05 13.15
C ARG A 157 39.03 -38.99 12.50
N SER A 158 39.90 -39.87 12.96
CA SER A 158 41.10 -40.29 12.22
C SER A 158 40.68 -40.82 10.85
N LYS A 159 41.25 -40.24 9.79
CA LYS A 159 41.35 -40.85 8.47
C LYS A 159 42.68 -40.42 7.84
N ASN A 160 43.62 -41.36 7.82
CA ASN A 160 44.66 -41.49 6.80
C ASN A 160 44.70 -42.98 6.42
N PRO A 161 45.22 -43.40 5.24
CA PRO A 161 46.18 -42.68 4.39
C PRO A 161 45.84 -42.69 2.88
N ALA A 162 46.26 -41.64 2.14
CA ALA A 162 46.34 -41.68 0.68
C ALA A 162 47.77 -42.03 0.24
N LYS A 163 47.92 -43.12 -0.52
CA LYS A 163 49.17 -43.58 -1.15
C LYS A 163 49.58 -42.62 -2.28
N LYS A 164 50.86 -42.21 -2.28
CA LYS A 164 51.68 -41.77 -3.45
C LYS A 164 52.52 -42.98 -3.92
N PRO A 165 53.29 -42.98 -5.04
CA PRO A 165 53.96 -41.87 -5.75
C PRO A 165 53.88 -41.96 -7.31
N ALA A 166 54.33 -41.00 -8.13
CA ALA A 166 55.72 -40.80 -8.62
C ALA A 166 55.72 -39.54 -9.55
N SER A 167 56.48 -38.48 -9.26
CA SER A 167 57.88 -38.14 -9.62
C SER A 167 58.07 -37.55 -11.03
N ALA A 168 58.38 -36.25 -11.11
CA ALA A 168 59.37 -35.69 -12.03
C ALA A 168 59.82 -34.29 -11.58
N THR A 169 61.14 -34.09 -11.64
CA THR A 169 61.89 -32.84 -11.85
C THR A 169 62.82 -32.42 -10.70
N THR A 170 64.07 -32.83 -10.90
CA THR A 170 65.33 -32.38 -10.33
C THR A 170 65.77 -31.06 -10.99
N ASN A 171 66.34 -30.15 -10.19
CA ASN A 171 67.11 -28.99 -10.67
C ASN A 171 68.61 -29.26 -10.46
N ALA A 172 69.40 -29.10 -11.53
CA ALA A 172 70.77 -28.58 -11.57
C ALA A 172 71.18 -28.43 -13.04
#